data_AF-A0A1Y2WMJ1-F1
#
_entry.id   AF-A0A1Y2WMJ1-F1
#
_cell.length_a   1.000
_cell.length_b   1.000
_cell.length_c   1.000
_cell.angle_alpha   90.00
_cell.angle_beta   90.00
_cell.angle_gamma   90.00
#
_symmetry.space_group_name_H-M   'P 1'
#
loop_
_entity.id
_entity.type
_entity.pdbx_description
1 polymer ?
#
loop_
_entity_poly.entity_id
_entity_poly.type
_entity_poly.pdbx_seq_one_letter_code
_entity_poly.pdbx_strand_id
1 'polypeptide(L)'
;MVVLFFAVNKSHGIQGYAVMKSQPSSDIRHPKWWYGVKWKISEPFKVEWVNTMHIDSKHIFHITNHLNEDLPVTRARNGQEIDENAGRQMVRILESRAIEEYKHAKQTGSLSRR
;
A
#
# COMPACT_ATOMS: atom_id res chain seq x y z
N MET A 1 -4.17 -15.49 -0.22
CA MET A 1 -3.09 -14.48 -0.34
C MET A 1 -3.64 -13.16 0.18
N VAL A 2 -2.93 -12.43 1.02
CA VAL A 2 -3.39 -11.13 1.55
C VAL A 2 -2.51 -10.02 0.97
N VAL A 3 -3.15 -9.00 0.39
CA VAL A 3 -2.51 -7.80 -0.15
C VAL A 3 -2.87 -6.63 0.75
N LEU A 4 -1.87 -5.81 1.10
CA LEU A 4 -2.01 -4.65 1.96
C LEU A 4 -1.66 -3.40 1.17
N PHE A 5 -2.61 -2.49 1.02
CA PHE A 5 -2.37 -1.14 0.49
C PHE A 5 -2.01 -0.20 1.63
N PHE A 6 -0.91 0.53 1.49
CA PHE A 6 -0.42 1.43 2.53
C PHE A 6 -0.79 2.87 2.19
N ALA A 7 -1.55 3.50 3.09
CA ALA A 7 -1.96 4.91 2.99
C ALA A 7 -1.64 5.64 4.30
N VAL A 8 -0.85 6.70 4.21
CA VAL A 8 -0.51 7.58 5.32
C VAL A 8 -1.58 8.66 5.44
N ASN A 9 -2.07 8.88 6.64
CA ASN A 9 -3.06 9.93 6.91
C ASN A 9 -2.55 11.29 6.44
N LYS A 10 -3.41 12.05 5.74
CA LYS A 10 -3.10 13.37 5.15
C LYS A 10 -1.99 13.36 4.09
N SER A 11 -1.61 12.20 3.55
CA SER A 11 -0.65 12.12 2.43
C SER A 11 -1.28 12.38 1.05
N HIS A 12 -2.61 12.48 0.98
CA HIS A 12 -3.38 12.64 -0.25
C HIS A 12 -3.19 11.51 -1.29
N GLY A 13 -2.75 10.32 -0.86
CA GLY A 13 -2.52 9.21 -1.77
C GLY A 13 -2.17 7.88 -1.09
N ILE A 14 -1.77 6.92 -1.91
CA ILE A 14 -1.28 5.59 -1.50
C ILE A 14 0.23 5.54 -1.73
N GLN A 15 0.97 4.92 -0.80
CA GLN A 15 2.44 4.85 -0.83
C GLN A 15 2.97 3.51 -1.38
N GLY A 16 2.08 2.60 -1.73
CA GLY A 16 2.43 1.32 -2.31
C GLY A 16 1.59 0.19 -1.75
N TYR A 17 1.98 -1.03 -2.11
CA TYR A 17 1.35 -2.24 -1.61
C TYR A 17 2.37 -3.36 -1.39
N ALA A 18 2.01 -4.25 -0.47
CA ALA A 18 2.81 -5.40 -0.11
C ALA A 18 1.93 -6.64 0.02
N VAL A 19 2.55 -7.81 -0.10
CA VAL A 19 1.91 -9.09 0.18
C VAL A 19 2.29 -9.53 1.60
N MET A 20 1.31 -9.96 2.39
CA MET A 20 1.56 -10.57 3.70
C MET A 20 2.21 -11.95 3.51
N LYS A 21 3.36 -12.18 4.13
CA LYS A 21 4.17 -13.40 3.98
C LYS A 21 4.16 -14.31 5.21
N SER A 22 3.63 -13.85 6.34
CA SER A 22 3.47 -14.67 7.55
C SER A 22 2.23 -14.26 8.31
N GLN A 23 1.73 -15.15 9.16
CA GLN A 23 0.85 -14.77 10.26
C GLN A 23 1.61 -13.93 11.31
N PRO A 24 0.90 -13.18 12.17
CA PRO A 24 1.48 -12.58 13.36
C PRO A 24 2.21 -13.62 14.23
N SER A 25 3.43 -13.35 14.66
CA SER A 25 4.21 -14.26 15.52
C SER A 25 5.19 -13.52 16.43
N SER A 26 5.30 -13.98 17.68
CA SER A 26 6.28 -13.51 18.67
C SER A 26 7.73 -13.82 18.30
N ASP A 27 7.95 -14.75 17.36
CA ASP A 27 9.29 -15.09 16.86
C ASP A 27 9.85 -14.02 15.92
N ILE A 28 9.01 -13.08 15.48
CA ILE A 28 9.42 -11.97 14.62
C ILE A 28 9.94 -10.84 15.49
N ARG A 29 11.20 -10.45 15.26
CA ARG A 29 11.85 -9.34 15.97
C ARG A 29 10.96 -8.09 15.96
N HIS A 30 10.64 -7.61 17.14
CA HIS A 30 9.88 -6.38 17.33
C HIS A 30 10.63 -5.17 16.72
N PRO A 31 9.97 -4.34 15.90
CA PRO A 31 10.59 -3.14 15.35
C PRO A 31 10.82 -2.09 16.45
N LYS A 32 11.80 -1.19 16.28
CA LYS A 32 12.16 -0.20 17.33
C LYS A 32 10.99 0.63 17.85
N TRP A 33 10.04 0.99 16.98
CA TRP A 33 8.86 1.78 17.34
C TRP A 33 7.88 1.02 18.24
N TRP A 34 7.93 -0.31 18.26
CA TRP A 34 7.03 -1.18 19.02
C TRP A 34 6.95 -0.80 20.50
N TYR A 35 8.12 -0.58 21.13
CA TYR A 35 8.23 -0.25 22.55
C TYR A 35 7.72 1.15 22.91
N GLY A 36 7.48 2.01 21.92
CA GLY A 36 6.91 3.35 22.11
C GLY A 36 5.37 3.39 21.97
N VAL A 37 4.73 2.29 21.59
CA VAL A 37 3.29 2.25 21.32
C VAL A 37 2.50 2.16 22.63
N LYS A 38 1.52 3.05 22.79
CA LYS A 38 0.68 3.12 24.00
C LYS A 38 -0.65 2.35 23.90
N TRP A 39 -0.96 1.79 22.73
CA TRP A 39 -2.17 1.02 22.49
C TRP A 39 -1.85 -0.45 22.25
N LYS A 40 -2.86 -1.31 22.37
CA LYS A 40 -2.72 -2.74 22.10
C LYS A 40 -2.41 -2.95 20.61
N ILE A 41 -1.34 -3.67 20.33
CA ILE A 41 -0.92 -4.09 18.98
C ILE A 41 -0.77 -5.61 18.97
N SER A 42 -1.06 -6.24 17.83
CA SER A 42 -0.81 -7.67 17.61
C SER A 42 0.69 -7.91 17.40
N GLU A 43 1.15 -9.15 17.61
CA GLU A 43 2.49 -9.57 17.21
C GLU A 43 2.84 -9.16 15.77
N PRO A 44 4.12 -8.92 15.45
CA PRO A 44 4.51 -8.52 14.10
C PRO A 44 4.26 -9.64 13.08
N PHE A 45 4.12 -9.26 11.82
CA PHE A 45 4.07 -10.17 10.68
C PHE A 45 5.00 -9.67 9.56
N LYS A 46 5.42 -10.59 8.68
CA LYS A 46 6.29 -10.28 7.55
C LYS A 46 5.47 -9.83 6.35
N VAL A 47 5.99 -8.84 5.63
CA VAL A 47 5.46 -8.39 4.34
C VAL A 47 6.57 -8.37 3.29
N GLU A 48 6.18 -8.52 2.03
CA GLU A 48 7.05 -8.34 0.87
C GLU A 48 6.50 -7.18 0.04
N TRP A 49 7.27 -6.09 -0.04
CA TRP A 49 6.91 -4.95 -0.86
C TRP A 49 6.98 -5.33 -2.34
N VAL A 50 5.87 -5.16 -3.03
CA VAL A 50 5.81 -5.37 -4.49
C VAL A 50 6.03 -4.05 -5.21
N ASN A 51 5.43 -2.98 -4.69
CA ASN A 51 5.51 -1.65 -5.27
C ASN A 51 5.47 -0.59 -4.16
N THR A 52 6.36 0.38 -4.22
CA THR A 52 6.48 1.50 -3.27
C THR A 52 6.24 2.86 -3.94
N MET A 53 5.61 2.87 -5.11
CA MET A 53 5.29 4.08 -5.85
C MET A 53 4.17 4.85 -5.15
N HIS A 54 4.36 6.16 -4.99
CA HIS A 54 3.31 7.04 -4.50
C HIS A 54 2.29 7.29 -5.62
N ILE A 55 1.00 7.20 -5.30
CA ILE A 55 -0.10 7.52 -6.21
C ILE A 55 -1.04 8.52 -5.55
N ASP A 56 -1.20 9.68 -6.18
CA ASP A 56 -2.20 10.68 -5.77
C ASP A 56 -3.61 10.09 -5.82
N SER A 57 -4.43 10.42 -4.82
CA SER A 57 -5.83 10.00 -4.72
C SER A 57 -6.63 10.33 -5.98
N LYS A 58 -6.30 11.40 -6.72
CA LYS A 58 -6.96 11.76 -7.99
C LYS A 58 -6.96 10.63 -9.01
N HIS A 59 -5.95 9.76 -8.99
CA HIS A 59 -5.84 8.64 -9.92
C HIS A 59 -6.67 7.42 -9.53
N ILE A 60 -7.08 7.30 -8.26
CA ILE A 60 -7.77 6.12 -7.73
C ILE A 60 -9.15 6.45 -7.14
N PHE A 61 -9.51 7.73 -7.05
CA PHE A 61 -10.77 8.19 -6.45
C PHE A 61 -12.02 7.62 -7.14
N HIS A 62 -11.93 7.32 -8.43
CA HIS A 62 -13.02 6.74 -9.21
C HIS A 62 -13.27 5.26 -8.90
N ILE A 63 -12.36 4.58 -8.21
CA ILE A 63 -12.51 3.19 -7.80
C ILE A 63 -13.37 3.16 -6.53
N THR A 64 -14.52 2.51 -6.59
CA THR A 64 -15.43 2.30 -5.47
C THR A 64 -15.20 0.92 -4.84
N ASN A 65 -15.51 0.80 -3.54
CA ASN A 65 -15.41 -0.47 -2.80
C ASN A 65 -16.78 -0.92 -2.31
N HIS A 66 -17.27 -2.05 -2.81
CA HIS A 66 -18.59 -2.59 -2.45
C HIS A 66 -18.65 -3.05 -0.99
N LEU A 67 -17.49 -3.39 -0.40
CA LEU A 67 -17.37 -3.76 1.01
C LEU A 67 -17.35 -2.55 1.95
N ASN A 68 -17.53 -1.34 1.42
CA ASN A 68 -17.56 -0.09 2.17
C ASN A 68 -18.60 0.88 1.58
N GLU A 69 -19.84 0.42 1.44
CA GLU A 69 -20.99 1.26 1.02
C GLU A 69 -20.78 1.92 -0.36
N ASP A 70 -20.07 1.26 -1.26
CA ASP A 70 -19.68 1.77 -2.58
C ASP A 70 -18.93 3.12 -2.54
N LEU A 71 -18.34 3.45 -1.38
CA LEU A 71 -17.52 4.64 -1.23
C LEU A 71 -16.21 4.49 -1.99
N PRO A 72 -15.60 5.61 -2.44
CA PRO A 72 -14.25 5.60 -3.00
C PRO A 72 -13.26 4.85 -2.11
N VAL A 73 -12.33 4.09 -2.70
CA VAL A 73 -11.27 3.37 -1.97
C VAL A 73 -10.42 4.30 -1.09
N THR A 74 -10.36 5.59 -1.43
CA THR A 74 -9.67 6.62 -0.64
C THR A 74 -10.37 6.96 0.69
N ARG A 75 -11.61 6.50 0.90
CA ARG A 75 -12.37 6.66 2.15
C ARG A 75 -12.24 5.44 3.09
N ALA A 76 -11.41 4.46 2.74
CA ALA A 76 -11.12 3.31 3.58
C ALA A 76 -10.51 3.73 4.93
N ARG A 77 -11.00 3.16 6.03
CA ARG A 77 -10.36 3.26 7.35
C ARG A 77 -9.26 2.21 7.48
N ASN A 78 -8.43 2.33 8.53
CA ASN A 78 -7.40 1.33 8.81
C ASN A 78 -8.02 -0.08 8.97
N GLY A 79 -7.55 -1.03 8.17
CA GLY A 79 -8.07 -2.41 8.17
C GLY A 79 -9.34 -2.64 7.37
N GLN A 80 -9.87 -1.64 6.65
CA GLN A 80 -11.01 -1.82 5.76
C GLN A 80 -10.67 -2.82 4.65
N GLU A 81 -11.49 -3.86 4.51
CA GLU A 81 -11.37 -4.80 3.41
C GLU A 81 -11.81 -4.14 2.09
N ILE A 82 -11.07 -4.42 1.02
CA ILE A 82 -11.34 -3.93 -0.33
C ILE A 82 -11.80 -5.11 -1.16
N ASP A 83 -12.92 -4.95 -1.88
CA ASP A 83 -13.40 -6.01 -2.78
C ASP A 83 -12.36 -6.35 -3.85
N GLU A 84 -12.42 -7.59 -4.35
CA GLU A 84 -11.41 -8.11 -5.26
C GLU A 84 -11.28 -7.27 -6.54
N ASN A 85 -12.40 -6.79 -7.09
CA ASN A 85 -12.39 -6.02 -8.33
C ASN A 85 -11.74 -4.65 -8.11
N ALA A 86 -12.10 -3.95 -7.03
CA ALA A 86 -11.48 -2.70 -6.64
C ALA A 86 -9.97 -2.86 -6.38
N GLY A 87 -9.58 -3.90 -5.64
CA GLY A 87 -8.17 -4.21 -5.36
C GLY A 87 -7.35 -4.46 -6.62
N ARG A 88 -7.90 -5.22 -7.59
CA ARG A 88 -7.23 -5.45 -8.89
C ARG A 88 -7.06 -4.17 -9.70
N GLN A 89 -8.04 -3.27 -9.68
CA GLN A 89 -7.93 -1.97 -10.34
C GLN A 89 -6.83 -1.12 -9.70
N MET A 90 -6.77 -1.06 -8.36
CA MET A 90 -5.73 -0.33 -7.65
C MET A 90 -4.32 -0.82 -8.01
N VAL A 91 -4.10 -2.15 -8.02
CA VAL A 91 -2.82 -2.75 -8.42
C VAL A 91 -2.43 -2.33 -9.85
N ARG A 92 -3.36 -2.42 -10.81
CA ARG A 92 -3.08 -2.02 -12.22
C ARG A 92 -2.61 -0.58 -12.34
N ILE A 93 -3.22 0.35 -11.59
CA ILE A 93 -2.84 1.76 -11.60
C ILE A 93 -1.45 1.96 -10.97
N LEU A 94 -1.20 1.33 -9.82
CA LEU A 94 0.10 1.37 -9.13
C LEU A 94 1.25 0.86 -10.01
N GLU A 95 1.05 -0.29 -10.67
CA GLU A 95 2.05 -0.87 -11.58
C GLU A 95 2.27 -0.01 -12.83
N SER A 96 1.20 0.50 -13.45
CA SER A 96 1.33 1.34 -14.64
C SER A 96 2.16 2.60 -14.35
N ARG A 97 1.91 3.22 -13.18
CA ARG A 97 2.65 4.40 -12.73
C ARG A 97 4.10 4.09 -12.39
N ALA A 98 4.37 2.95 -11.75
CA ALA A 98 5.76 2.52 -11.52
C ALA A 98 6.55 2.34 -12.82
N ILE A 99 5.92 1.79 -13.86
CA ILE A 99 6.52 1.62 -15.18
C ILE A 99 6.77 2.98 -15.86
N GLU A 100 5.81 3.90 -15.79
CA GLU A 100 5.94 5.26 -16.34
C GLU A 100 7.12 6.01 -15.72
N GLU A 101 7.20 6.01 -14.39
CA GLU A 101 8.29 6.66 -13.65
C GLU A 101 9.65 6.03 -13.95
N TYR A 102 9.73 4.70 -14.06
CA TYR A 102 10.96 4.02 -14.46
C TYR A 102 11.43 4.46 -15.85
N LYS A 103 10.51 4.51 -16.83
CA LYS A 103 10.83 4.97 -18.19
C LYS A 103 11.30 6.43 -18.19
N HIS A 104 10.63 7.29 -17.45
CA HIS A 104 11.00 8.70 -17.32
C HIS A 104 12.37 8.87 -16.65
N ALA A 105 12.65 8.15 -15.57
CA ALA A 105 13.95 8.16 -14.89
C ALA A 105 15.10 7.67 -15.80
N LYS A 106 14.82 6.68 -16.66
CA LYS A 106 15.78 6.18 -17.65
C LYS A 106 16.08 7.20 -18.75
N GLN A 107 15.05 7.90 -19.24
CA GLN A 107 15.20 8.92 -20.27
C GLN A 107 15.92 10.18 -19.75
N THR A 108 15.70 10.54 -18.49
CA THR A 108 16.33 11.71 -17.84
C THR A 108 17.74 11.43 -17.30
N GLY A 109 18.26 10.20 -17.46
CA GLY A 109 19.61 9.82 -17.02
C GLY A 109 19.79 9.72 -15.50
N SER A 110 18.72 9.81 -14.71
CA SER A 110 18.79 9.79 -13.24
C SER A 110 19.10 8.41 -12.64
N LEU A 111 18.94 7.34 -13.44
CA LEU A 111 19.22 5.96 -13.02
C LEU A 111 20.74 5.61 -12.93
N SER A 112 21.64 6.56 -13.24
CA SER A 112 23.10 6.33 -13.30
C SER A 112 23.83 6.36 -11.94
N ARG A 113 23.14 6.41 -10.80
CA ARG A 113 23.80 6.46 -9.47
C ARG A 113 23.18 5.49 -8.47
N ARG A 114 23.55 4.21 -8.56
CA ARG A 114 23.62 3.31 -7.41
C ARG A 114 24.76 2.33 -7.61
#